data_AF-A0A914ECY3-F1
#
_entry.id   AF-A0A914ECY3-F1
#
_cell.length_a   1.000
_cell.length_b   1.000
_cell.length_c   1.000
_cell.angle_alpha   90.00
_cell.angle_beta   90.00
_cell.angle_gamma   90.00
#
_symmetry.space_group_name_H-M   'P 1'
#
loop_
_entity.id
_entity.type
_entity.pdbx_description
1 polymer ?
#
loop_
_entity_poly.entity_id
_entity_poly.type
_entity_poly.pdbx_seq_one_letter_code
_entity_poly.pdbx_strand_id
1 'polypeptide(L)'
;ITVVDVYDLADSIERDFELLIDQYGNESIHNLVIKVNSALETLYAFANVNEKENAQIIDLQKTIECLEKEKQRRMQDKLRLEKDIDELEESYKKEIDELQGENKNLKNRLTIAKNEEITSNETAPVNEGEYQMIIDLKNVSRQKDQKIKELQHDVEQSSSEVENLQNSIEQLKRQNKELLRKNGSLQQQGIILIQEREYLEKRVLETEEDNFELRRILNDTSRACKDLEAQTNQLHDGDDVPRYTLAELRAVLQEKNILKARVMELEELFSRPSSSTSSMVDTSSNSTPESVRSEEKSNEEYDVYGPINREPEEKLYPWRYQRKESGMRRFFRNLFIFKSNGIASPRRDSTSNNASTS
;
A
#
# COMPACT_ATOMS: atom_id res chain seq x y z
N ILE A 1 17.85 -17.63 -8.65
CA ILE A 1 18.61 -16.71 -7.79
C ILE A 1 17.73 -16.30 -6.62
N THR A 2 17.70 -17.19 -5.64
CA THR A 2 17.29 -16.96 -4.25
C THR A 2 18.46 -16.35 -3.47
N VAL A 3 18.21 -15.92 -2.24
CA VAL A 3 19.25 -15.51 -1.29
C VAL A 3 20.20 -16.67 -0.96
N VAL A 4 19.70 -17.92 -0.95
CA VAL A 4 20.51 -19.13 -0.75
C VAL A 4 21.51 -19.32 -1.90
N ASP A 5 21.06 -19.21 -3.15
CA ASP A 5 21.92 -19.33 -4.34
C ASP A 5 23.12 -18.35 -4.28
N VAL A 6 22.90 -17.15 -3.71
CA VAL A 6 23.93 -16.11 -3.55
C VAL A 6 24.92 -16.45 -2.43
N TYR A 7 24.48 -17.10 -1.35
CA TYR A 7 25.36 -17.61 -0.30
C TYR A 7 26.20 -18.79 -0.81
N ASP A 8 25.61 -19.75 -1.52
CA ASP A 8 26.35 -20.89 -2.10
C ASP A 8 27.43 -20.45 -3.11
N LEU A 9 27.12 -19.42 -3.91
CA LEU A 9 28.09 -18.75 -4.78
C LEU A 9 29.25 -18.11 -3.99
N ALA A 10 28.96 -17.43 -2.88
CA ALA A 10 29.98 -16.83 -2.04
C ALA A 10 30.87 -17.88 -1.35
N ASP A 11 30.31 -18.98 -0.84
CA ASP A 11 31.06 -20.12 -0.27
C ASP A 11 31.97 -20.80 -1.30
N SER A 12 31.59 -20.81 -2.59
CA SER A 12 32.48 -21.28 -3.67
C SER A 12 33.61 -20.28 -3.94
N ILE A 13 33.26 -18.99 -4.08
CA ILE A 13 34.21 -17.90 -4.34
C ILE A 13 35.21 -17.73 -3.19
N GLU A 14 34.80 -17.94 -1.94
CA GLU A 14 35.66 -17.87 -0.75
C GLU A 14 36.79 -18.91 -0.84
N ARG A 15 36.45 -20.17 -1.16
CA ARG A 15 37.42 -21.26 -1.31
C ARG A 15 38.41 -21.02 -2.45
N ASP A 16 37.94 -20.47 -3.57
CA ASP A 16 38.83 -20.10 -4.68
C ASP A 16 39.81 -18.97 -4.28
N PHE A 17 39.35 -18.00 -3.49
CA PHE A 17 40.23 -16.97 -2.94
C PHE A 17 41.20 -17.50 -1.87
N GLU A 18 40.82 -18.48 -1.05
CA GLU A 18 41.75 -19.13 -0.10
C GLU A 18 42.96 -19.71 -0.85
N LEU A 19 42.70 -20.48 -1.92
CA LEU A 19 43.71 -21.10 -2.78
C LEU A 19 44.60 -20.06 -3.48
N LEU A 20 44.01 -19.00 -4.03
CA LEU A 20 44.77 -17.93 -4.68
C LEU A 20 45.68 -17.18 -3.69
N ILE A 21 45.21 -16.94 -2.46
CA ILE A 21 46.03 -16.29 -1.42
C ILE A 21 47.16 -17.23 -0.94
N ASP A 22 46.94 -18.54 -0.88
CA ASP A 22 48.02 -19.51 -0.58
C ASP A 22 49.13 -19.51 -1.65
N GLN A 23 48.79 -19.25 -2.92
CA GLN A 23 49.76 -19.27 -4.02
C GLN A 23 50.44 -17.93 -4.29
N TYR A 24 49.70 -16.81 -4.22
CA TYR A 24 50.14 -15.48 -4.69
C TYR A 24 50.21 -14.42 -3.59
N GLY A 25 49.91 -14.80 -2.35
CA GLY A 25 49.89 -13.89 -1.21
C GLY A 25 48.65 -12.97 -1.18
N ASN A 26 48.43 -12.39 0.00
CA ASN A 26 47.20 -11.68 0.35
C ASN A 26 47.00 -10.37 -0.44
N GLU A 27 48.07 -9.57 -0.55
CA GLU A 27 48.06 -8.23 -1.14
C GLU A 27 47.70 -8.23 -2.63
N SER A 28 48.10 -9.29 -3.35
CA SER A 28 47.86 -9.47 -4.79
C SER A 28 46.37 -9.50 -5.16
N ILE A 29 45.50 -9.91 -4.22
CA ILE A 29 44.09 -10.23 -4.50
C ILE A 29 43.13 -9.38 -3.66
N HIS A 30 43.59 -8.72 -2.59
CA HIS A 30 42.77 -7.93 -1.66
C HIS A 30 41.78 -6.97 -2.35
N ASN A 31 42.25 -6.18 -3.31
CA ASN A 31 41.43 -5.24 -4.07
C ASN A 31 40.36 -5.91 -4.96
N LEU A 32 40.59 -7.16 -5.41
CA LEU A 32 39.62 -7.95 -6.14
C LEU A 32 38.52 -8.48 -5.21
N VAL A 33 38.89 -8.98 -4.03
CA VAL A 33 37.89 -9.47 -3.05
C VAL A 33 36.96 -8.35 -2.58
N ILE A 34 37.45 -7.12 -2.39
CA ILE A 34 36.58 -5.97 -2.07
C ILE A 34 35.54 -5.72 -3.19
N LYS A 35 35.96 -5.78 -4.45
CA LYS A 35 35.06 -5.60 -5.61
C LYS A 35 34.05 -6.74 -5.73
N VAL A 36 34.49 -7.99 -5.57
CA VAL A 36 33.62 -9.17 -5.63
C VAL A 36 32.63 -9.19 -4.47
N ASN A 37 33.05 -8.82 -3.26
CA ASN A 37 32.16 -8.64 -2.11
C ASN A 37 31.10 -7.56 -2.39
N SER A 38 31.48 -6.40 -2.95
CA SER A 38 30.51 -5.36 -3.35
C SER A 38 29.50 -5.84 -4.41
N ALA A 39 29.96 -6.66 -5.37
CA ALA A 39 29.08 -7.28 -6.36
C ALA A 39 28.12 -8.31 -5.72
N LEU A 40 28.62 -9.14 -4.80
CA LEU A 40 27.83 -10.12 -4.04
C LEU A 40 26.82 -9.46 -3.10
N GLU A 41 27.16 -8.33 -2.46
CA GLU A 41 26.20 -7.52 -1.69
C GLU A 41 25.07 -6.96 -2.57
N THR A 42 25.41 -6.54 -3.78
CA THR A 42 24.43 -6.02 -4.75
C THR A 42 23.54 -7.14 -5.27
N LEU A 43 24.11 -8.31 -5.58
CA LEU A 43 23.37 -9.50 -5.99
C LEU A 43 22.46 -10.03 -4.87
N TYR A 44 22.93 -10.02 -3.62
CA TYR A 44 22.12 -10.36 -2.43
C TYR A 44 20.92 -9.41 -2.28
N ALA A 45 21.11 -8.11 -2.50
CA ALA A 45 20.02 -7.14 -2.47
C ALA A 45 18.96 -7.44 -3.54
N PHE A 46 19.39 -7.72 -4.79
CA PHE A 46 18.47 -8.13 -5.86
C PHE A 46 17.76 -9.45 -5.56
N ALA A 47 18.46 -10.47 -5.02
CA ALA A 47 17.86 -11.75 -4.65
C ALA A 47 16.77 -11.60 -3.57
N ASN A 48 17.01 -10.77 -2.56
CA ASN A 48 16.07 -10.48 -1.47
C ASN A 48 14.85 -9.66 -1.94
N VAL A 49 15.03 -8.74 -2.90
CA VAL A 49 13.90 -8.06 -3.56
C VAL A 49 13.08 -9.05 -4.38
N ASN A 50 13.73 -9.86 -5.21
CA ASN A 50 13.10 -10.91 -6.03
C ASN A 50 12.32 -11.92 -5.16
N GLU A 51 12.83 -12.35 -4.00
CA GLU A 51 12.06 -13.22 -3.09
C GLU A 51 10.77 -12.57 -2.57
N LYS A 52 10.81 -11.27 -2.24
CA LYS A 52 9.62 -10.52 -1.80
C LYS A 52 8.61 -10.33 -2.92
N GLU A 53 9.08 -10.02 -4.12
CA GLU A 53 8.22 -9.90 -5.31
C GLU A 53 7.57 -11.23 -5.66
N ASN A 54 8.31 -12.35 -5.62
CA ASN A 54 7.74 -13.68 -5.81
C ASN A 54 6.72 -14.06 -4.72
N ALA A 55 6.96 -13.69 -3.45
CA ALA A 55 5.98 -13.88 -2.39
C ALA A 55 4.68 -13.09 -2.64
N GLN A 56 4.80 -11.83 -3.08
CA GLN A 56 3.64 -11.00 -3.47
C GLN A 56 2.90 -11.59 -4.68
N ILE A 57 3.61 -12.08 -5.69
CA ILE A 57 3.01 -12.76 -6.86
C ILE A 57 2.19 -13.98 -6.41
N ILE A 58 2.74 -14.81 -5.51
CA ILE A 58 2.05 -15.99 -4.97
C ILE A 58 0.79 -15.59 -4.19
N ASP A 59 0.84 -14.53 -3.38
CA ASP A 59 -0.32 -14.08 -2.61
C ASP A 59 -1.40 -13.43 -3.51
N LEU A 60 -1.00 -12.66 -4.53
CA LEU A 60 -1.92 -12.15 -5.56
C LEU A 60 -2.58 -13.29 -6.34
N GLN A 61 -1.85 -14.34 -6.71
CA GLN A 61 -2.39 -15.54 -7.36
C GLN A 61 -3.47 -16.23 -6.49
N LYS A 62 -3.21 -16.41 -5.19
CA LYS A 62 -4.22 -16.93 -4.24
C LYS A 62 -5.45 -16.02 -4.16
N THR A 63 -5.26 -14.71 -4.11
CA THR A 63 -6.37 -13.74 -4.08
C THR A 63 -7.22 -13.83 -5.35
N ILE A 64 -6.59 -13.94 -6.52
CA ILE A 64 -7.30 -14.14 -7.80
C ILE A 64 -8.09 -15.46 -7.76
N GLU A 65 -7.48 -16.57 -7.36
CA GLU A 65 -8.16 -17.87 -7.27
C GLU A 65 -9.40 -17.82 -6.33
N CYS A 66 -9.28 -17.14 -5.19
CA CYS A 66 -10.39 -16.92 -4.27
C CYS A 66 -11.52 -16.08 -4.90
N LEU A 67 -11.18 -14.99 -5.61
CA LEU A 67 -12.15 -14.12 -6.29
C LEU A 67 -12.83 -14.83 -7.46
N GLU A 68 -12.12 -15.66 -8.21
CA GLU A 68 -12.68 -16.47 -9.30
C GLU A 68 -13.67 -17.51 -8.78
N LYS A 69 -13.34 -18.21 -7.68
CA LYS A 69 -14.28 -19.13 -7.01
C LYS A 69 -15.50 -18.41 -6.44
N GLU A 70 -15.33 -17.21 -5.89
CA GLU A 70 -16.45 -16.41 -5.40
C GLU A 70 -17.35 -15.93 -6.53
N LYS A 71 -16.77 -15.46 -7.65
CA LYS A 71 -17.48 -15.10 -8.88
C LYS A 71 -18.27 -16.29 -9.45
N GLN A 72 -17.66 -17.48 -9.49
CA GLN A 72 -18.33 -18.70 -9.94
C GLN A 72 -19.50 -19.08 -9.04
N ARG A 73 -19.35 -18.97 -7.70
CA ARG A 73 -20.43 -19.21 -6.74
C ARG A 73 -21.59 -18.24 -6.95
N ARG A 74 -21.32 -16.92 -7.01
CA ARG A 74 -22.36 -15.90 -7.27
C ARG A 74 -23.11 -16.15 -8.59
N MET A 75 -22.42 -16.64 -9.61
CA MET A 75 -23.04 -16.99 -10.90
C MET A 75 -23.92 -18.24 -10.80
N GLN A 76 -23.51 -19.26 -10.04
CA GLN A 76 -24.34 -20.44 -9.75
C GLN A 76 -25.57 -20.07 -8.92
N ASP A 77 -25.42 -19.24 -7.89
CA ASP A 77 -26.51 -18.74 -7.06
C ASP A 77 -27.53 -17.95 -7.90
N LYS A 78 -27.06 -17.08 -8.82
CA LYS A 78 -27.93 -16.38 -9.76
C LYS A 78 -28.72 -17.36 -10.64
N LEU A 79 -28.04 -18.33 -11.26
CA LEU A 79 -28.68 -19.29 -12.17
C LEU A 79 -29.65 -20.24 -11.43
N ARG A 80 -29.43 -20.47 -10.13
CA ARG A 80 -30.40 -21.15 -9.27
C ARG A 80 -31.62 -20.28 -9.02
N LEU A 81 -31.46 -19.03 -8.61
CA LEU A 81 -32.57 -18.10 -8.38
C LEU A 81 -33.40 -17.87 -9.64
N GLU A 82 -32.77 -17.86 -10.81
CA GLU A 82 -33.44 -17.76 -12.12
C GLU A 82 -34.37 -18.97 -12.35
N LYS A 83 -33.91 -20.19 -12.06
CA LYS A 83 -34.76 -21.40 -12.10
C LYS A 83 -35.86 -21.42 -11.04
N ASP A 84 -35.52 -21.04 -9.80
CA ASP A 84 -36.49 -20.97 -8.70
C ASP A 84 -37.64 -19.97 -9.04
N ILE A 85 -37.34 -18.92 -9.82
CA ILE A 85 -38.35 -17.99 -10.39
C ILE A 85 -39.15 -18.63 -11.53
N ASP A 86 -38.49 -19.28 -12.50
CA ASP A 86 -39.17 -19.95 -13.63
C ASP A 86 -40.17 -21.02 -13.13
N GLU A 87 -39.77 -21.83 -12.14
CA GLU A 87 -40.62 -22.86 -11.52
C GLU A 87 -41.83 -22.23 -10.79
N LEU A 88 -41.62 -21.10 -10.11
CA LEU A 88 -42.69 -20.34 -9.44
C LEU A 88 -43.66 -19.70 -10.44
N GLU A 89 -43.16 -19.14 -11.55
CA GLU A 89 -44.01 -18.64 -12.64
C GLU A 89 -44.84 -19.74 -13.31
N GLU A 90 -44.27 -20.94 -13.49
CA GLU A 90 -45.00 -22.09 -14.02
C GLU A 90 -46.08 -22.56 -13.03
N SER A 91 -45.80 -22.54 -11.72
CA SER A 91 -46.78 -22.84 -10.67
C SER A 91 -47.95 -21.85 -10.69
N TYR A 92 -47.68 -20.54 -10.73
CA TYR A 92 -48.74 -19.53 -10.79
C TYR A 92 -49.56 -19.60 -12.08
N LYS A 93 -48.96 -19.96 -13.22
CA LYS A 93 -49.71 -20.19 -14.47
C LYS A 93 -50.70 -21.35 -14.31
N LYS A 94 -50.29 -22.47 -13.72
CA LYS A 94 -51.17 -23.63 -13.45
C LYS A 94 -52.32 -23.26 -12.52
N GLU A 95 -52.03 -22.57 -11.42
CA GLU A 95 -53.06 -22.10 -10.47
C GLU A 95 -54.06 -21.14 -11.14
N ILE A 96 -53.60 -20.22 -11.99
CA ILE A 96 -54.47 -19.33 -12.76
C ILE A 96 -55.35 -20.11 -13.75
N ASP A 97 -54.80 -21.11 -14.45
CA ASP A 97 -55.56 -21.93 -15.39
C ASP A 97 -56.61 -22.81 -14.68
N GLU A 98 -56.27 -23.37 -13.51
CA GLU A 98 -57.19 -24.12 -12.64
C GLU A 98 -58.33 -23.23 -12.14
N LEU A 99 -58.02 -22.07 -11.54
CA LEU A 99 -59.01 -21.09 -11.07
C LEU A 99 -59.89 -20.55 -12.23
N GLN A 100 -59.35 -20.40 -13.44
CA GLN A 100 -60.15 -20.07 -14.62
C GLN A 100 -61.07 -21.22 -15.04
N GLY A 101 -60.62 -22.47 -14.94
CA GLY A 101 -61.41 -23.67 -15.17
C GLY A 101 -62.58 -23.78 -14.20
N GLU A 102 -62.31 -23.59 -12.91
CA GLU A 102 -63.34 -23.57 -11.85
C GLU A 102 -64.35 -22.44 -12.06
N ASN A 103 -63.90 -21.21 -12.36
CA ASN A 103 -64.79 -20.09 -12.65
C ASN A 103 -65.69 -20.36 -13.87
N LYS A 104 -65.15 -21.00 -14.94
CA LYS A 104 -65.97 -21.44 -16.08
C LYS A 104 -67.00 -22.48 -15.67
N ASN A 105 -66.61 -23.47 -14.87
CA ASN A 105 -67.52 -24.52 -14.37
C ASN A 105 -68.63 -23.95 -13.46
N LEU A 106 -68.28 -23.08 -12.52
CA LEU A 106 -69.24 -22.39 -11.65
C LEU A 106 -70.20 -21.50 -12.45
N LYS A 107 -69.69 -20.77 -13.44
CA LYS A 107 -70.51 -19.95 -14.35
C LYS A 107 -71.47 -20.81 -15.17
N ASN A 108 -71.03 -21.95 -15.67
CA ASN A 108 -71.87 -22.91 -16.39
C ASN A 108 -72.98 -23.48 -15.48
N ARG A 109 -72.64 -23.88 -14.23
CA ARG A 109 -73.63 -24.33 -13.24
C ARG A 109 -74.62 -23.23 -12.88
N LEU A 110 -74.17 -21.98 -12.76
CA LEU A 110 -75.04 -20.82 -12.52
C LEU A 110 -76.02 -20.61 -13.69
N THR A 111 -75.57 -20.74 -14.94
CA THR A 111 -76.46 -20.62 -16.11
C THR A 111 -77.43 -21.78 -16.24
N ILE A 112 -77.06 -23.00 -15.80
CA ILE A 112 -77.98 -24.14 -15.76
C ILE A 112 -79.06 -23.89 -14.70
N ALA A 113 -78.66 -23.55 -13.46
CA ALA A 113 -79.60 -23.24 -12.38
C ALA A 113 -80.56 -22.09 -12.75
N LYS A 114 -80.07 -21.08 -13.47
CA LYS A 114 -80.86 -19.94 -13.96
C LYS A 114 -81.79 -20.26 -15.14
N ASN A 115 -81.60 -21.40 -15.79
CA ASN A 115 -82.49 -21.95 -16.82
C ASN A 115 -83.47 -22.99 -16.27
N GLU A 116 -83.22 -23.53 -15.07
CA GLU A 116 -84.09 -24.49 -14.37
C GLU A 116 -85.13 -23.82 -13.46
N GLU A 117 -85.14 -22.48 -13.34
CA GLU A 117 -86.23 -21.71 -12.71
C GLU A 117 -87.49 -21.64 -13.62
N ILE A 118 -88.17 -22.77 -13.83
CA ILE A 118 -89.63 -22.89 -14.07
C ILE A 118 -90.03 -24.36 -13.88
N THR A 119 -91.14 -24.57 -13.14
CA THR A 119 -91.70 -25.82 -12.57
C THR A 119 -91.20 -26.10 -11.12
N SER A 120 -92.06 -26.14 -10.09
CA SER A 120 -93.45 -26.60 -10.05
C SER A 120 -94.36 -25.85 -9.06
N ASN A 121 -95.65 -25.75 -9.41
CA ASN A 121 -96.80 -25.53 -8.52
C ASN A 121 -97.10 -26.84 -7.71
N GLU A 122 -97.96 -26.94 -6.67
CA GLU A 122 -98.95 -26.04 -6.06
C GLU A 122 -99.38 -26.53 -4.64
N THR A 123 -99.96 -25.62 -3.84
CA THR A 123 -100.97 -25.77 -2.73
C THR A 123 -100.85 -26.78 -1.57
N ALA A 124 -101.45 -26.36 -0.43
CA ALA A 124 -101.54 -27.04 0.88
C ALA A 124 -102.78 -28.00 0.97
N PRO A 125 -102.95 -28.86 2.00
CA PRO A 125 -103.06 -28.46 3.41
C PRO A 125 -102.42 -29.39 4.49
N VAL A 126 -102.58 -28.97 5.75
CA VAL A 126 -102.03 -29.45 7.02
C VAL A 126 -102.39 -30.91 7.38
N ASN A 127 -101.37 -31.76 7.64
CA ASN A 127 -101.02 -32.26 9.00
C ASN A 127 -99.78 -33.18 9.03
N GLU A 128 -99.32 -33.73 7.90
CA GLU A 128 -98.00 -34.40 7.81
C GLU A 128 -96.90 -33.47 7.26
N GLY A 129 -97.28 -32.49 6.45
CA GLY A 129 -96.36 -31.52 5.84
C GLY A 129 -95.59 -30.65 6.84
N GLU A 130 -96.14 -30.38 8.03
CA GLU A 130 -95.41 -29.64 9.07
C GLU A 130 -94.23 -30.45 9.61
N TYR A 131 -94.38 -31.77 9.76
CA TYR A 131 -93.30 -32.64 10.21
C TYR A 131 -92.19 -32.75 9.16
N GLN A 132 -92.56 -32.83 7.88
CA GLN A 132 -91.62 -32.79 6.77
C GLN A 132 -90.91 -31.43 6.67
N MET A 133 -91.65 -30.32 6.77
CA MET A 133 -91.08 -28.96 6.77
C MET A 133 -90.10 -28.74 7.94
N ILE A 134 -90.37 -29.30 9.12
CA ILE A 134 -89.45 -29.28 10.27
C ILE A 134 -88.19 -30.09 9.98
N ILE A 135 -88.30 -31.25 9.32
CA ILE A 135 -87.14 -32.05 8.88
C ILE A 135 -86.30 -31.27 7.87
N ASP A 136 -86.93 -30.61 6.90
CA ASP A 136 -86.23 -29.84 5.86
C ASP A 136 -85.58 -28.58 6.44
N LEU A 137 -86.26 -27.85 7.31
CA LEU A 137 -85.67 -26.74 8.09
C LEU A 137 -84.48 -27.20 8.94
N LYS A 138 -84.56 -28.38 9.56
CA LYS A 138 -83.46 -28.98 10.33
C LYS A 138 -82.28 -29.38 9.45
N ASN A 139 -82.54 -29.87 8.24
CA ASN A 139 -81.50 -30.18 7.25
C ASN A 139 -80.82 -28.91 6.72
N VAL A 140 -81.60 -27.87 6.41
CA VAL A 140 -81.07 -26.54 6.03
C VAL A 140 -80.29 -25.89 7.17
N SER A 141 -80.74 -26.02 8.43
CA SER A 141 -79.99 -25.55 9.60
C SER A 141 -78.64 -26.26 9.70
N ARG A 142 -78.62 -27.60 9.61
CA ARG A 142 -77.38 -28.39 9.61
C ARG A 142 -76.43 -28.02 8.48
N GLN A 143 -76.94 -27.75 7.27
CA GLN A 143 -76.14 -27.26 6.15
C GLN A 143 -75.53 -25.87 6.44
N LYS A 144 -76.30 -24.97 7.06
CA LYS A 144 -75.78 -23.66 7.49
C LYS A 144 -74.74 -23.80 8.59
N ASP A 145 -74.97 -24.65 9.60
CA ASP A 145 -74.00 -24.93 10.68
C ASP A 145 -72.70 -25.51 10.11
N GLN A 146 -72.79 -26.41 9.12
CA GLN A 146 -71.63 -26.96 8.42
C GLN A 146 -70.91 -25.87 7.60
N LYS A 147 -71.65 -25.01 6.88
CA LYS A 147 -71.04 -23.96 6.07
C LYS A 147 -70.40 -22.86 6.93
N ILE A 148 -70.93 -22.59 8.12
CA ILE A 148 -70.31 -21.70 9.11
C ILE A 148 -68.96 -22.27 9.56
N LYS A 149 -68.87 -23.59 9.83
CA LYS A 149 -67.60 -24.24 10.20
C LYS A 149 -66.55 -24.21 9.08
N GLU A 150 -66.97 -24.46 7.84
CA GLU A 150 -66.08 -24.31 6.67
C GLU A 150 -65.52 -22.89 6.59
N LEU A 151 -66.41 -21.87 6.62
CA LEU A 151 -65.98 -20.47 6.58
C LEU A 151 -65.12 -20.05 7.79
N GLN A 152 -65.34 -20.64 8.96
CA GLN A 152 -64.49 -20.43 10.14
C GLN A 152 -63.08 -21.00 9.93
N HIS A 153 -62.97 -22.22 9.39
CA HIS A 153 -61.70 -22.84 9.04
C HIS A 153 -60.95 -22.02 7.98
N ASP A 154 -61.64 -21.58 6.93
CA ASP A 154 -61.04 -20.75 5.86
C ASP A 154 -60.51 -19.42 6.40
N VAL A 155 -61.22 -18.81 7.37
CA VAL A 155 -60.79 -17.58 8.06
C VAL A 155 -59.59 -17.83 8.98
N GLU A 156 -59.54 -18.94 9.73
CA GLU A 156 -58.39 -19.29 10.57
C GLU A 156 -57.14 -19.60 9.73
N GLN A 157 -57.30 -20.31 8.60
CA GLN A 157 -56.21 -20.54 7.66
C GLN A 157 -55.68 -19.22 7.07
N SER A 158 -56.58 -18.36 6.57
CA SER A 158 -56.18 -17.05 6.02
C SER A 158 -55.51 -16.16 7.07
N SER A 159 -55.95 -16.21 8.33
CA SER A 159 -55.31 -15.49 9.44
C SER A 159 -53.87 -15.97 9.67
N SER A 160 -53.64 -17.29 9.66
CA SER A 160 -52.30 -17.89 9.77
C SER A 160 -51.39 -17.48 8.60
N GLU A 161 -51.91 -17.48 7.37
CA GLU A 161 -51.17 -17.01 6.19
C GLU A 161 -50.79 -15.52 6.29
N VAL A 162 -51.71 -14.68 6.77
CA VAL A 162 -51.45 -13.25 7.01
C VAL A 162 -50.37 -13.04 8.09
N GLU A 163 -50.38 -13.79 9.19
CA GLU A 163 -49.33 -13.73 10.22
C GLU A 163 -47.95 -14.17 9.66
N ASN A 164 -47.90 -15.24 8.87
CA ASN A 164 -46.67 -15.71 8.23
C ASN A 164 -46.10 -14.69 7.23
N LEU A 165 -46.95 -14.02 6.46
CA LEU A 165 -46.56 -12.92 5.58
C LEU A 165 -46.08 -11.69 6.36
N GLN A 166 -46.73 -11.32 7.46
CA GLN A 166 -46.29 -10.23 8.34
C GLN A 166 -44.91 -10.49 8.94
N ASN A 167 -44.66 -11.71 9.44
CA ASN A 167 -43.34 -12.13 9.93
C ASN A 167 -42.25 -12.02 8.84
N SER A 168 -42.57 -12.47 7.63
CA SER A 168 -41.66 -12.40 6.47
C SER A 168 -41.34 -10.95 6.08
N ILE A 169 -42.36 -10.07 6.06
CA ILE A 169 -42.19 -8.63 5.82
C ILE A 169 -41.32 -7.99 6.90
N GLU A 170 -41.48 -8.36 8.18
CA GLU A 170 -40.66 -7.80 9.24
C GLU A 170 -39.19 -8.26 9.13
N GLN A 171 -38.95 -9.52 8.77
CA GLN A 171 -37.60 -10.02 8.49
C GLN A 171 -36.94 -9.26 7.32
N LEU A 172 -37.64 -9.08 6.20
CA LEU A 172 -37.17 -8.30 5.05
C LEU A 172 -36.88 -6.84 5.44
N LYS A 173 -37.74 -6.22 6.27
CA LYS A 173 -37.54 -4.85 6.79
C LYS A 173 -36.29 -4.74 7.65
N ARG A 174 -35.99 -5.74 8.49
CA ARG A 174 -34.77 -5.81 9.30
C ARG A 174 -33.52 -5.97 8.41
N GLN A 175 -33.56 -6.88 7.42
CA GLN A 175 -32.47 -7.08 6.46
C GLN A 175 -32.19 -5.82 5.61
N ASN A 176 -33.24 -5.16 5.08
CA ASN A 176 -33.10 -3.94 4.31
C ASN A 176 -32.44 -2.81 5.13
N LYS A 177 -32.86 -2.64 6.40
CA LYS A 177 -32.21 -1.70 7.33
C LYS A 177 -30.73 -2.01 7.59
N GLU A 178 -30.34 -3.29 7.60
CA GLU A 178 -28.94 -3.69 7.72
C GLU A 178 -28.15 -3.42 6.43
N LEU A 179 -28.73 -3.71 5.26
CA LEU A 179 -28.13 -3.41 3.95
C LEU A 179 -27.91 -1.90 3.75
N LEU A 180 -28.87 -1.05 4.15
CA LEU A 180 -28.71 0.41 4.12
C LEU A 180 -27.55 0.88 5.02
N ARG A 181 -27.38 0.29 6.21
CA ARG A 181 -26.24 0.57 7.10
C ARG A 181 -24.90 0.14 6.49
N LYS A 182 -24.85 -1.07 5.90
CA LYS A 182 -23.67 -1.59 5.21
C LYS A 182 -23.28 -0.72 4.01
N ASN A 183 -24.26 -0.33 3.19
CA ASN A 183 -24.05 0.56 2.04
C ASN A 183 -23.50 1.93 2.49
N GLY A 184 -24.09 2.55 3.51
CA GLY A 184 -23.58 3.81 4.08
C GLY A 184 -22.15 3.70 4.60
N SER A 185 -21.79 2.59 5.26
CA SER A 185 -20.42 2.35 5.72
C SER A 185 -19.44 2.15 4.57
N LEU A 186 -19.82 1.41 3.52
CA LEU A 186 -19.01 1.24 2.31
C LEU A 186 -18.81 2.56 1.54
N GLN A 187 -19.84 3.41 1.48
CA GLN A 187 -19.74 4.75 0.89
C GLN A 187 -18.75 5.63 1.66
N GLN A 188 -18.78 5.60 3.00
CA GLN A 188 -17.81 6.33 3.84
C GLN A 188 -16.38 5.81 3.62
N GLN A 189 -16.18 4.49 3.56
CA GLN A 189 -14.87 3.90 3.25
C GLN A 189 -14.38 4.30 1.86
N GLY A 190 -15.27 4.33 0.85
CA GLY A 190 -14.95 4.79 -0.50
C GLY A 190 -14.49 6.25 -0.54
N ILE A 191 -15.12 7.14 0.23
CA ILE A 191 -14.70 8.55 0.35
C ILE A 191 -13.30 8.65 0.97
N ILE A 192 -13.01 7.90 2.04
CA ILE A 192 -11.69 7.89 2.69
C ILE A 192 -10.61 7.39 1.72
N LEU A 193 -10.87 6.28 1.00
CA LEU A 193 -9.92 5.74 0.02
C LEU A 193 -9.63 6.70 -1.13
N ILE A 194 -10.62 7.50 -1.56
CA ILE A 194 -10.40 8.55 -2.57
C ILE A 194 -9.49 9.65 -2.02
N GLN A 195 -9.71 10.11 -0.78
CA GLN A 195 -8.87 11.12 -0.12
C GLN A 195 -7.43 10.62 0.10
N GLU A 196 -7.26 9.36 0.50
CA GLU A 196 -5.94 8.73 0.62
C GLU A 196 -5.25 8.61 -0.75
N ARG A 197 -5.99 8.26 -1.81
CA ARG A 197 -5.45 8.22 -3.18
C ARG A 197 -4.97 9.60 -3.63
N GLU A 198 -5.78 10.64 -3.45
CA GLU A 198 -5.45 12.03 -3.81
C GLU A 198 -4.23 12.55 -3.02
N TYR A 199 -4.13 12.21 -1.73
CA TYR A 199 -2.96 12.54 -0.90
C TYR A 199 -1.69 11.84 -1.41
N LEU A 200 -1.77 10.55 -1.76
CA LEU A 200 -0.65 9.79 -2.30
C LEU A 200 -0.25 10.28 -3.70
N GLU A 201 -1.21 10.58 -4.58
CA GLU A 201 -0.99 11.18 -5.91
C GLU A 201 -0.22 12.50 -5.79
N LYS A 202 -0.64 13.41 -4.89
CA LYS A 202 0.07 14.67 -4.66
C LYS A 202 1.50 14.46 -4.19
N ARG A 203 1.72 13.54 -3.24
CA ARG A 203 3.07 13.23 -2.72
C ARG A 203 3.97 12.61 -3.79
N VAL A 204 3.42 11.78 -4.69
CA VAL A 204 4.17 11.24 -5.83
C VAL A 204 4.57 12.38 -6.77
N LEU A 205 3.66 13.27 -7.14
CA LEU A 205 3.94 14.43 -7.98
C LEU A 205 5.06 15.31 -7.41
N GLU A 206 4.99 15.64 -6.10
CA GLU A 206 6.05 16.38 -5.40
C GLU A 206 7.42 15.67 -5.52
N THR A 207 7.46 14.34 -5.33
CA THR A 207 8.72 13.58 -5.51
C THR A 207 9.19 13.47 -6.96
N GLU A 208 8.30 13.57 -7.95
CA GLU A 208 8.67 13.61 -9.37
C GLU A 208 9.28 14.96 -9.76
N GLU A 209 8.72 16.06 -9.25
CA GLU A 209 9.29 17.42 -9.40
C GLU A 209 10.68 17.52 -8.76
N ASP A 210 10.84 17.03 -7.53
CA ASP A 210 12.15 16.94 -6.85
C ASP A 210 13.16 16.10 -7.65
N ASN A 211 12.73 14.96 -8.21
CA ASN A 211 13.59 14.12 -9.04
C ASN A 211 13.99 14.81 -10.35
N PHE A 212 13.09 15.59 -10.96
CA PHE A 212 13.37 16.36 -12.16
C PHE A 212 14.41 17.46 -11.86
N GLU A 213 14.26 18.18 -10.77
CA GLU A 213 15.20 19.22 -10.35
C GLU A 213 16.59 18.67 -9.97
N LEU A 214 16.64 17.56 -9.23
CA LEU A 214 17.90 16.87 -8.92
C LEU A 214 18.62 16.40 -10.20
N ARG A 215 17.89 15.93 -11.21
CA ARG A 215 18.47 15.56 -12.52
C ARG A 215 18.98 16.78 -13.28
N ARG A 216 18.29 17.91 -13.21
CA ARG A 216 18.76 19.19 -13.80
C ARG A 216 20.08 19.61 -13.17
N ILE A 217 20.14 19.69 -11.84
CA ILE A 217 21.35 20.07 -11.10
C ILE A 217 22.49 19.08 -11.36
N LEU A 218 22.23 17.77 -11.44
CA LEU A 218 23.24 16.76 -11.76
C LEU A 218 23.81 16.94 -13.17
N ASN A 219 22.98 17.31 -14.16
CA ASN A 219 23.44 17.59 -15.51
C ASN A 219 24.28 18.87 -15.58
N ASP A 220 23.84 19.94 -14.92
CA ASP A 220 24.56 21.22 -14.89
C ASP A 220 25.91 21.10 -14.17
N THR A 221 25.96 20.39 -13.04
CA THR A 221 27.21 20.10 -12.32
C THR A 221 28.12 19.16 -13.12
N SER A 222 27.59 18.13 -13.79
CA SER A 222 28.39 17.27 -14.68
C SER A 222 28.99 18.05 -15.85
N ARG A 223 28.26 19.04 -16.39
CA ARG A 223 28.78 19.95 -17.42
C ARG A 223 29.90 20.84 -16.86
N ALA A 224 29.69 21.48 -15.71
CA ALA A 224 30.71 22.30 -15.06
C ALA A 224 31.98 21.50 -14.72
N CYS A 225 31.86 20.24 -14.28
CA CYS A 225 33.00 19.36 -14.07
C CYS A 225 33.77 19.11 -15.38
N LYS A 226 33.08 18.81 -16.50
CA LYS A 226 33.73 18.62 -17.81
C LYS A 226 34.42 19.89 -18.32
N ASP A 227 33.81 21.05 -18.11
CA ASP A 227 34.39 22.34 -18.51
C ASP A 227 35.67 22.64 -17.69
N LEU A 228 35.67 22.33 -16.37
CA LEU A 228 36.86 22.42 -15.51
C LEU A 228 37.94 21.38 -15.86
N GLU A 229 37.57 20.14 -16.20
CA GLU A 229 38.50 19.12 -16.69
C GLU A 229 39.13 19.56 -18.03
N ALA A 230 38.33 20.09 -18.96
CA ALA A 230 38.84 20.63 -20.22
C ALA A 230 39.79 21.81 -20.01
N GLN A 231 39.48 22.73 -19.09
CA GLN A 231 40.37 23.84 -18.72
C GLN A 231 41.66 23.32 -18.06
N THR A 232 41.58 22.30 -17.20
CA THR A 232 42.74 21.67 -16.55
C THR A 232 43.63 20.97 -17.58
N ASN A 233 43.04 20.29 -18.56
CA ASN A 233 43.76 19.63 -19.64
C ASN A 233 44.43 20.66 -20.58
N GLN A 234 43.77 21.79 -20.89
CA GLN A 234 44.39 22.90 -21.64
C GLN A 234 45.57 23.53 -20.88
N LEU A 235 45.52 23.58 -19.55
CA LEU A 235 46.68 23.97 -18.73
C LEU A 235 47.76 22.89 -18.71
N HIS A 236 47.44 21.61 -18.92
CA HIS A 236 48.43 20.52 -18.93
C HIS A 236 49.13 20.30 -20.28
N ASP A 237 48.58 20.84 -21.37
CA ASP A 237 49.09 20.72 -22.75
C ASP A 237 50.14 21.80 -23.10
N GLY A 238 50.45 22.69 -22.15
CA GLY A 238 51.61 23.58 -22.21
C GLY A 238 52.82 22.97 -21.51
N ASP A 239 53.90 22.71 -22.25
CA ASP A 239 55.19 22.24 -21.72
C ASP A 239 55.84 23.19 -20.69
N ASP A 240 55.33 24.42 -20.56
CA ASP A 240 55.83 25.48 -19.69
C ASP A 240 55.18 25.53 -18.28
N VAL A 241 54.28 24.59 -17.94
CA VAL A 241 53.70 24.54 -16.58
C VAL A 241 54.66 23.89 -15.58
N PRO A 242 55.08 24.58 -14.50
CA PRO A 242 56.05 24.04 -13.54
C PRO A 242 55.51 22.82 -12.78
N ARG A 243 56.01 21.64 -13.13
CA ARG A 243 55.64 20.35 -12.51
C ARG A 243 56.50 20.09 -11.27
N TYR A 244 56.17 20.75 -10.17
CA TYR A 244 56.85 20.50 -8.88
C TYR A 244 56.60 19.08 -8.38
N THR A 245 57.65 18.38 -7.96
CA THR A 245 57.48 17.09 -7.28
C THR A 245 56.91 17.29 -5.87
N LEU A 246 56.29 16.24 -5.33
CA LEU A 246 55.82 16.20 -3.93
C LEU A 246 56.97 16.34 -2.89
N ALA A 247 58.23 16.25 -3.34
CA ALA A 247 59.40 16.54 -2.52
C ALA A 247 59.74 18.05 -2.57
N GLU A 248 59.79 18.65 -3.76
CA GLU A 248 60.00 20.09 -3.95
C GLU A 248 58.93 20.93 -3.24
N LEU A 249 57.65 20.57 -3.38
CA LEU A 249 56.57 21.30 -2.71
C LEU A 249 56.71 21.26 -1.18
N ARG A 250 57.18 20.13 -0.62
CA ARG A 250 57.48 20.03 0.82
C ARG A 250 58.70 20.86 1.21
N ALA A 251 59.75 20.87 0.40
CA ALA A 251 60.94 21.69 0.63
C ALA A 251 60.60 23.19 0.62
N VAL A 252 59.87 23.67 -0.40
CA VAL A 252 59.39 25.05 -0.50
C VAL A 252 58.46 25.43 0.65
N LEU A 253 57.60 24.51 1.12
CA LEU A 253 56.77 24.74 2.31
C LEU A 253 57.59 24.82 3.61
N GLN A 254 58.64 24.00 3.76
CA GLN A 254 59.57 24.07 4.89
C GLN A 254 60.37 25.37 4.86
N GLU A 255 60.93 25.74 3.71
CA GLU A 255 61.65 27.00 3.51
C GLU A 255 60.74 28.21 3.78
N LYS A 256 59.52 28.23 3.24
CA LYS A 256 58.49 29.23 3.56
C LYS A 256 58.23 29.35 5.06
N ASN A 257 58.14 28.23 5.79
CA ASN A 257 57.91 28.25 7.23
C ASN A 257 59.13 28.80 8.00
N ILE A 258 60.35 28.46 7.57
CA ILE A 258 61.59 29.02 8.13
C ILE A 258 61.68 30.52 7.86
N LEU A 259 61.42 30.97 6.64
CA LEU A 259 61.37 32.39 6.30
C LEU A 259 60.28 33.11 7.07
N LYS A 260 59.08 32.52 7.23
CA LYS A 260 58.00 33.11 8.03
C LYS A 260 58.41 33.29 9.49
N ALA A 261 59.06 32.29 10.10
CA ALA A 261 59.58 32.41 11.46
C ALA A 261 60.64 33.52 11.57
N ARG A 262 61.53 33.64 10.57
CA ARG A 262 62.57 34.67 10.54
C ARG A 262 62.02 36.07 10.25
N VAL A 263 60.95 36.19 9.46
CA VAL A 263 60.20 37.44 9.27
C VAL A 263 59.54 37.85 10.57
N MET A 264 58.89 36.92 11.29
CA MET A 264 58.33 37.20 12.62
C MET A 264 59.40 37.64 13.64
N GLU A 265 60.58 37.03 13.64
CA GLU A 265 61.71 37.45 14.48
C GLU A 265 62.20 38.87 14.12
N LEU A 266 62.31 39.20 12.83
CA LEU A 266 62.68 40.53 12.36
C LEU A 266 61.58 41.58 12.66
N GLU A 267 60.31 41.20 12.52
CA GLU A 267 59.15 42.03 12.88
C GLU A 267 59.09 42.28 14.39
N GLU A 268 59.46 41.31 15.23
CA GLU A 268 59.61 41.49 16.68
C GLU A 268 60.75 42.48 16.99
N LEU A 269 61.90 42.34 16.31
CA LEU A 269 63.04 43.24 16.47
C LEU A 269 62.74 44.67 15.98
N PHE A 270 61.91 44.85 14.95
CA PHE A 270 61.42 46.16 14.49
C PHE A 270 60.29 46.73 15.37
N SER A 271 59.48 45.86 15.98
CA SER A 271 58.39 46.26 16.90
C SER A 271 58.88 46.62 18.30
N ARG A 272 60.11 46.24 18.66
CA ARG A 272 60.80 46.80 19.83
C ARG A 272 61.06 48.29 19.59
N PRO A 273 60.49 49.21 20.39
CA PRO A 273 60.70 50.63 20.16
C PRO A 273 62.17 50.98 20.42
N SER A 274 62.88 51.40 19.38
CA SER A 274 64.07 52.23 19.55
C SER A 274 63.62 53.54 20.20
N SER A 275 63.84 53.66 21.51
CA SER A 275 63.34 54.76 22.34
C SER A 275 63.92 56.11 21.91
N SER A 276 63.22 56.84 21.04
CA SER A 276 63.53 58.22 20.63
C SER A 276 62.32 58.97 20.02
N THR A 277 61.75 59.87 20.82
CA THR A 277 61.19 61.19 20.45
C THR A 277 59.96 61.35 19.50
N SER A 278 58.82 61.71 20.12
CA SER A 278 58.02 62.96 19.90
C SER A 278 56.84 63.08 18.90
N SER A 279 55.72 63.63 19.45
CA SER A 279 54.65 64.49 18.84
C SER A 279 53.72 63.91 17.75
N MET A 280 52.40 63.76 17.97
CA MET A 280 51.28 64.77 17.89
C MET A 280 50.90 65.17 16.42
N VAL A 281 49.66 65.43 16.00
CA VAL A 281 48.41 65.94 16.67
C VAL A 281 47.12 65.58 15.85
N ASP A 282 45.96 65.43 16.51
CA ASP A 282 44.59 65.99 16.19
C ASP A 282 43.85 65.83 14.81
N THR A 283 42.52 66.00 14.64
CA THR A 283 41.37 66.38 15.54
C THR A 283 39.98 65.93 14.99
N SER A 284 38.90 66.09 15.78
CA SER A 284 37.47 65.78 15.48
C SER A 284 36.66 67.03 14.96
N SER A 285 35.31 67.14 14.84
CA SER A 285 34.17 66.35 15.37
C SER A 285 32.81 66.56 14.63
N ASN A 286 31.95 65.53 14.76
CA ASN A 286 30.50 65.39 14.59
C ASN A 286 29.54 66.60 14.83
N SER A 287 28.42 66.70 14.08
CA SER A 287 27.08 67.15 14.56
C SER A 287 25.91 67.03 13.52
N THR A 288 24.69 66.77 14.00
CA THR A 288 23.37 66.60 13.31
C THR A 288 22.27 67.43 14.05
N PRO A 289 20.94 67.39 13.77
CA PRO A 289 20.11 67.10 12.56
C PRO A 289 19.03 68.21 12.28
N GLU A 290 18.14 68.04 11.28
CA GLU A 290 16.83 68.75 11.24
C GLU A 290 15.72 67.89 10.59
N SER A 291 14.44 68.20 10.85
CA SER A 291 13.28 67.32 10.65
C SER A 291 12.09 68.00 9.97
N VAL A 292 11.48 67.37 8.96
CA VAL A 292 10.11 67.65 8.49
C VAL A 292 9.35 66.34 8.25
N ARG A 293 8.07 66.33 8.66
CA ARG A 293 7.16 65.17 8.70
C ARG A 293 5.97 65.42 7.76
N SER A 294 5.69 64.49 6.84
CA SER A 294 4.39 64.34 6.18
C SER A 294 4.12 62.90 5.73
N GLU A 295 3.06 62.33 6.32
CA GLU A 295 2.09 61.38 5.76
C GLU A 295 2.49 59.95 5.38
N GLU A 296 1.70 59.02 5.93
CA GLU A 296 1.86 57.58 5.89
C GLU A 296 1.20 56.97 4.65
N LYS A 297 1.86 55.98 4.02
CA LYS A 297 1.16 54.80 3.51
C LYS A 297 1.94 53.55 3.88
N SER A 298 1.24 52.66 4.57
CA SER A 298 1.74 51.39 5.09
C SER A 298 2.27 50.47 3.97
N ASN A 299 3.54 50.09 4.08
CA ASN A 299 4.12 48.89 3.48
C ASN A 299 5.01 48.23 4.54
N GLU A 300 4.40 47.62 5.56
CA GLU A 300 5.08 46.58 6.33
C GLU A 300 5.09 45.31 5.47
N GLU A 301 6.16 45.13 4.72
CA GLU A 301 6.46 43.87 4.06
C GLU A 301 6.93 42.88 5.16
N TYR A 302 6.01 42.01 5.60
CA TYR A 302 6.34 40.95 6.53
C TYR A 302 7.19 39.91 5.80
N ASP A 303 8.48 39.83 6.12
CA ASP A 303 9.36 38.75 5.70
C ASP A 303 8.86 37.41 6.26
N VAL A 304 7.98 36.74 5.52
CA VAL A 304 7.49 35.41 5.85
C VAL A 304 8.62 34.41 5.59
N TYR A 305 9.46 34.18 6.60
CA TYR A 305 10.36 33.05 6.62
C TYR A 305 9.56 31.76 6.44
N GLY A 306 9.76 31.11 5.29
CA GLY A 306 9.13 29.83 4.99
C GLY A 306 9.51 28.76 6.01
N PRO A 307 8.80 27.61 6.02
CA PRO A 307 9.11 26.51 6.92
C PRO A 307 10.60 26.17 6.84
N ILE A 308 11.28 26.18 8.00
CA ILE A 308 12.72 25.89 8.07
C ILE A 308 12.99 24.58 7.33
N ASN A 309 14.02 24.55 6.48
CA ASN A 309 14.42 23.34 5.75
C ASN A 309 14.69 22.22 6.75
N ARG A 310 13.69 21.37 6.96
CA ARG A 310 13.75 20.27 7.90
C ARG A 310 14.72 19.26 7.31
N GLU A 311 15.85 19.04 7.97
CA GLU A 311 16.85 18.10 7.45
C GLU A 311 16.17 16.75 7.14
N PRO A 312 16.46 16.14 5.99
CA PRO A 312 15.85 14.88 5.59
C PRO A 312 16.05 13.82 6.68
N GLU A 313 15.05 12.95 6.90
CA GLU A 313 15.07 12.00 8.01
C GLU A 313 16.29 11.06 7.99
N GLU A 314 16.90 10.86 6.82
CA GLU A 314 18.15 10.14 6.62
C GLU A 314 19.37 10.81 7.28
N LYS A 315 19.38 12.15 7.40
CA LYS A 315 20.39 12.91 8.15
C LYS A 315 20.09 12.98 9.65
N LEU A 316 18.80 13.06 10.03
CA LEU A 316 18.38 13.01 11.44
C LEU A 316 18.63 11.63 12.06
N TYR A 317 18.47 10.57 11.28
CA TYR A 317 18.59 9.18 11.74
C TYR A 317 19.51 8.32 10.85
N PRO A 318 20.81 8.66 10.67
CA PRO A 318 21.68 7.95 9.73
C PRO A 318 21.77 6.45 10.00
N TRP A 319 21.68 6.04 11.28
CA TRP A 319 21.68 4.63 11.70
C TRP A 319 20.45 3.81 11.28
N ARG A 320 19.33 4.46 10.88
CA ARG A 320 18.16 3.76 10.31
C ARG A 320 18.35 3.39 8.85
N TYR A 321 19.10 4.22 8.11
CA TYR A 321 19.36 4.08 6.67
C TYR A 321 20.76 3.53 6.36
N GLN A 322 21.62 3.44 7.37
CA GLN A 322 22.91 2.78 7.29
C GLN A 322 22.70 1.34 6.80
N ARG A 323 23.31 1.04 5.64
CA ARG A 323 23.28 -0.29 5.02
C ARG A 323 23.80 -1.30 6.04
N LYS A 324 22.90 -2.07 6.67
CA LYS A 324 23.26 -3.11 7.65
C LYS A 324 24.29 -4.01 6.99
N GLU A 325 25.43 -4.27 7.64
CA GLU A 325 26.49 -5.10 7.05
C GLU A 325 25.89 -6.41 6.56
N SER A 326 25.98 -6.67 5.26
CA SER A 326 25.44 -7.89 4.70
C SER A 326 26.19 -9.09 5.27
N GLY A 327 25.48 -10.22 5.44
CA GLY A 327 26.11 -11.49 5.82
C GLY A 327 27.29 -11.84 4.89
N MET A 328 27.20 -11.42 3.63
CA MET A 328 28.24 -11.55 2.60
C MET A 328 29.62 -11.01 3.02
N ARG A 329 29.69 -9.97 3.87
CA ARG A 329 30.98 -9.44 4.35
C ARG A 329 31.69 -10.39 5.33
N ARG A 330 30.97 -11.33 5.95
CA ARG A 330 31.50 -12.18 7.03
C ARG A 330 32.39 -13.30 6.52
N PHE A 331 32.12 -13.84 5.33
CA PHE A 331 32.97 -14.79 4.62
C PHE A 331 34.36 -14.15 4.41
N PHE A 332 34.40 -13.10 3.60
CA PHE A 332 35.66 -12.41 3.27
C PHE A 332 36.37 -11.74 4.45
N ARG A 333 35.72 -11.49 5.59
CA ARG A 333 36.39 -10.91 6.78
C ARG A 333 37.43 -11.87 7.38
N ASN A 334 37.23 -13.19 7.31
CA ASN A 334 38.15 -14.15 7.93
C ASN A 334 39.43 -14.36 7.11
N LEU A 335 39.32 -14.40 5.78
CA LEU A 335 40.42 -14.54 4.82
C LEU A 335 41.62 -13.62 5.12
N PHE A 336 41.36 -12.34 5.41
CA PHE A 336 42.42 -11.33 5.64
C PHE A 336 42.92 -11.26 7.10
N ILE A 337 42.13 -11.73 8.07
CA ILE A 337 42.49 -11.66 9.50
C ILE A 337 43.38 -12.84 9.90
N PHE A 338 43.12 -14.05 9.42
CA PHE A 338 43.89 -15.23 9.82
C PHE A 338 45.31 -15.27 9.21
N LYS A 339 45.48 -14.80 7.96
CA LYS A 339 46.78 -14.85 7.27
C LYS A 339 47.72 -13.67 7.56
N SER A 340 47.24 -12.56 8.13
CA SER A 340 48.10 -11.43 8.52
C SER A 340 48.86 -11.66 9.85
N ASN A 341 48.36 -12.54 10.72
CA ASN A 341 48.96 -12.83 12.04
C ASN A 341 49.66 -14.21 12.13
N GLY A 342 49.75 -14.97 11.04
CA GLY A 342 50.51 -16.24 11.01
C GLY A 342 49.97 -17.36 11.92
N ILE A 343 48.70 -17.27 12.35
CA ILE A 343 48.06 -18.30 13.19
C ILE A 343 47.23 -19.21 12.29
N ALA A 344 47.56 -20.51 12.31
CA ALA A 344 46.87 -21.52 11.51
C ALA A 344 45.37 -21.60 11.83
N SER A 345 44.54 -21.72 10.78
CA SER A 345 43.09 -21.81 10.90
C SER A 345 42.66 -23.12 11.61
N PRO A 346 41.75 -23.08 12.60
CA PRO A 346 41.18 -24.28 13.17
C PRO A 346 40.23 -24.92 12.15
N ARG A 347 40.61 -26.08 11.62
CA ARG A 347 39.77 -26.88 10.72
C ARG A 347 38.39 -27.09 11.33
N ARG A 348 37.34 -26.74 10.59
CA ARG A 348 35.98 -27.22 10.86
C ARG A 348 35.91 -28.69 10.46
N ASP A 349 35.83 -29.59 11.45
CA ASP A 349 35.55 -30.99 11.18
C ASP A 349 34.15 -31.17 10.62
N SER A 350 34.07 -31.72 9.41
CA SER A 350 32.83 -32.14 8.78
C SER A 350 32.39 -33.51 9.33
N THR A 351 31.70 -33.51 10.47
CA THR A 351 31.09 -34.72 11.02
C THR A 351 29.97 -35.24 10.09
N SER A 352 30.30 -36.23 9.27
CA SER A 352 29.36 -36.99 8.46
C SER A 352 28.54 -37.95 9.34
N ASN A 353 27.32 -37.54 9.70
CA ASN A 353 26.35 -38.42 10.36
C ASN A 353 25.78 -39.45 9.38
N ASN A 354 26.53 -40.53 9.13
CA ASN A 354 25.99 -41.78 8.59
C ASN A 354 25.20 -42.51 9.69
N ALA A 355 23.91 -42.19 9.82
CA ALA A 355 22.98 -42.98 10.62
C ALA A 355 22.44 -44.15 9.78
N SER A 356 23.15 -45.27 9.77
CA SER A 356 22.63 -46.55 9.29
C SER A 356 21.94 -47.28 10.45
N THR A 357 20.63 -47.48 10.37
CA THR A 357 19.91 -48.44 11.21
C THR A 357 18.94 -49.25 10.35
N SER A 358 19.06 -50.56 10.47
CA SER A 358 18.12 -51.58 9.95
C SER A 358 16.84 -51.63 10.78
#